data_AF-A0A2D6BLX3-F1
#
_entry.id   AF-A0A2D6BLX3-F1
#
_cell.length_a   1.000
_cell.length_b   1.000
_cell.length_c   1.000
_cell.angle_alpha   90.00
_cell.angle_beta   90.00
_cell.angle_gamma   90.00
#
_symmetry.space_group_name_H-M   'P 1'
#
loop_
_entity.id
_entity.type
_entity.pdbx_description
1 polymer ?
#
loop_
_entity_poly.entity_id
_entity_poly.type
_entity_poly.pdbx_seq_one_letter_code
_entity_poly.pdbx_strand_id
1 'polypeptide(L)'
;MSTPSPDLPPPSEVRRRVLEDHVRVRLALQELRSSAEWARTGVSDRGPNLRQEAGRFTDFFFQHLEMEEEILLPTLRGVDAWGDARAERVLEEHLEQRQMLTELLEDLDRTPERLTRHARHVLWLADAIEADMLHEEESVLSEKLLHDDLVNVDSMGG
;
A
#
# COMPACT_ATOMS: atom_id res chain seq x y z
N MET A 1 -23.52 22.15 -11.47
CA MET A 1 -22.26 22.54 -12.12
C MET A 1 -21.25 21.50 -11.70
N SER A 2 -21.04 20.48 -12.54
CA SER A 2 -20.05 19.44 -12.25
C SER A 2 -18.67 20.04 -12.52
N THR A 3 -17.82 20.09 -11.50
CA THR A 3 -16.39 20.33 -11.68
C THR A 3 -15.84 19.24 -12.60
N PRO A 4 -15.03 19.56 -13.62
CA PRO A 4 -14.33 18.52 -14.37
C PRO A 4 -13.47 17.74 -13.37
N SER A 5 -13.65 16.42 -13.29
CA SER A 5 -12.65 15.56 -12.67
C SER A 5 -11.29 15.89 -13.31
N PRO A 6 -10.18 15.92 -12.55
CA PRO A 6 -8.88 15.94 -13.20
C PRO A 6 -8.85 14.77 -14.18
N ASP A 7 -8.47 15.04 -15.44
CA ASP A 7 -8.31 13.98 -16.43
C ASP A 7 -7.40 12.92 -15.80
N LEU A 8 -7.96 11.73 -15.51
CA LEU A 8 -7.20 10.64 -14.93
C LEU A 8 -6.02 10.32 -15.86
N PRO A 9 -4.82 10.09 -15.33
CA PRO A 9 -3.70 9.67 -16.16
C PRO A 9 -4.04 8.37 -16.91
N PRO A 10 -3.41 8.12 -18.07
CA PRO A 10 -3.65 6.89 -18.82
C PRO A 10 -3.24 5.65 -17.98
N PRO A 11 -3.87 4.48 -18.19
CA PRO A 11 -3.62 3.29 -17.39
C PRO A 11 -2.14 2.89 -17.26
N SER A 12 -1.37 3.03 -18.33
CA SER A 12 0.08 2.74 -18.32
C SER A 12 0.86 3.67 -17.38
N GLU A 13 0.46 4.94 -17.31
CA GLU A 13 1.05 5.96 -16.44
C GLU A 13 0.66 5.76 -14.98
N VAL A 14 -0.61 5.40 -14.71
CA VAL A 14 -1.08 4.97 -13.38
C VAL A 14 -0.24 3.80 -12.89
N ARG A 15 -0.15 2.73 -13.70
CA ARG A 15 0.66 1.56 -13.40
C ARG A 15 2.10 1.92 -13.08
N ARG A 16 2.74 2.74 -13.92
CA ARG A 16 4.12 3.18 -13.72
C ARG A 16 4.31 3.89 -12.37
N ARG A 17 3.41 4.81 -12.03
CA ARG A 17 3.47 5.57 -10.77
C ARG A 17 3.34 4.66 -9.55
N VAL A 18 2.38 3.74 -9.57
CA VAL A 18 2.18 2.78 -8.47
C VAL A 18 3.41 1.89 -8.29
N LEU A 19 3.94 1.32 -9.37
CA LEU A 19 5.14 0.48 -9.32
C LEU A 19 6.38 1.24 -8.81
N GLU A 20 6.54 2.51 -9.20
CA GLU A 20 7.60 3.38 -8.67
C GLU A 20 7.44 3.63 -7.17
N ASP A 21 6.21 3.75 -6.70
CA ASP A 21 5.92 3.94 -5.28
C ASP A 21 6.11 2.65 -4.49
N HIS A 22 5.77 1.48 -5.03
CA HIS A 22 6.07 0.17 -4.44
C HIS A 22 7.58 -0.01 -4.18
N VAL A 23 8.44 0.49 -5.06
CA VAL A 23 9.90 0.47 -4.80
C VAL A 23 10.24 1.27 -3.54
N ARG A 24 9.59 2.41 -3.32
CA ARG A 24 9.80 3.25 -2.13
C ARG A 24 9.20 2.60 -0.88
N VAL A 25 8.00 2.01 -0.97
CA VAL A 25 7.39 1.22 0.11
C VAL A 25 8.33 0.10 0.54
N ARG A 26 8.90 -0.66 -0.39
CA ARG A 26 9.86 -1.73 -0.07
C ARG A 26 11.09 -1.22 0.66
N LEU A 27 11.63 -0.06 0.27
CA LEU A 27 12.78 0.54 0.97
C LEU A 27 12.41 0.95 2.40
N ALA A 28 11.29 1.65 2.59
CA ALA A 28 10.81 2.04 3.93
C ALA A 28 10.52 0.80 4.81
N LEU A 29 9.99 -0.27 4.20
CA LEU A 29 9.71 -1.52 4.88
C LEU A 29 11.00 -2.24 5.32
N GLN A 30 12.07 -2.17 4.52
CA GLN A 30 13.38 -2.71 4.90
C GLN A 30 13.98 -1.97 6.11
N GLU A 31 13.80 -0.64 6.19
CA GLU A 31 14.24 0.16 7.34
C GLU A 31 13.46 -0.22 8.61
N LEU A 32 12.14 -0.42 8.49
CA LEU A 32 11.28 -0.88 9.57
C LEU A 32 11.67 -2.31 10.03
N ARG A 33 11.89 -3.24 9.10
CA ARG A 33 12.35 -4.61 9.38
C ARG A 33 13.67 -4.58 10.15
N SER A 34 14.63 -3.79 9.70
CA SER A 34 15.94 -3.65 10.37
C SER A 34 15.77 -3.22 11.82
N SER A 35 14.89 -2.24 12.06
CA SER A 35 14.58 -1.75 13.41
C SER A 35 13.91 -2.81 14.28
N ALA A 36 13.01 -3.61 13.71
CA ALA A 36 12.38 -4.73 14.40
C ALA A 36 13.39 -5.84 14.74
N GLU A 37 14.29 -6.18 13.82
CA GLU A 37 15.35 -7.17 14.08
C GLU A 37 16.26 -6.73 15.22
N TRP A 38 16.67 -5.47 15.25
CA TRP A 38 17.42 -4.90 16.37
C TRP A 38 16.65 -5.01 17.68
N ALA A 39 15.37 -4.62 17.69
CA ALA A 39 14.50 -4.71 18.85
C ALA A 39 14.34 -6.15 19.39
N ARG A 40 14.43 -7.17 18.53
CA ARG A 40 14.41 -8.58 18.96
C ARG A 40 15.67 -9.02 19.71
N THR A 41 16.82 -8.37 19.48
CA THR A 41 18.08 -8.74 20.15
C THR A 41 18.11 -8.37 21.64
N GLY A 42 17.19 -7.52 22.10
CA GLY A 42 17.11 -7.10 23.50
C GLY A 42 18.19 -6.08 23.92
N VAL A 43 19.01 -5.60 22.99
CA VAL A 43 20.01 -4.55 23.25
C VAL A 43 19.33 -3.18 23.10
N SER A 44 18.75 -2.69 24.20
CA SER A 44 17.88 -1.50 24.22
C SER A 44 18.59 -0.16 24.01
N ASP A 45 19.91 -0.08 24.24
CA ASP A 45 20.52 1.22 24.52
C ASP A 45 21.09 1.93 23.29
N ARG A 46 21.08 1.30 22.11
CA ARG A 46 21.70 1.86 20.87
C ARG A 46 21.01 1.53 19.54
N GLY A 47 19.87 0.82 19.54
CA GLY A 47 19.14 0.49 18.31
C GLY A 47 18.23 1.63 17.82
N PRO A 48 17.77 1.60 16.55
CA PRO A 48 16.73 2.50 16.07
C PRO A 48 15.45 2.35 16.90
N ASN A 49 14.73 3.45 17.13
CA ASN A 49 13.48 3.42 17.89
C ASN A 49 12.36 2.78 17.03
N LEU A 50 12.01 1.53 17.33
CA LEU A 50 11.00 0.77 16.59
C LEU A 50 9.66 1.52 16.44
N ARG A 51 9.24 2.25 17.47
CA ARG A 51 7.99 3.03 17.44
C ARG A 51 8.08 4.25 16.54
N GLN A 52 9.25 4.89 16.50
CA GLN A 52 9.48 6.00 15.57
C GLN A 52 9.47 5.52 14.12
N GLU A 53 10.18 4.44 13.83
CA GLU A 53 10.25 3.90 12.46
C GLU A 53 8.92 3.31 12.01
N ALA A 54 8.18 2.64 12.90
CA ALA A 54 6.82 2.19 12.61
C ALA A 54 5.89 3.38 12.27
N GLY A 55 6.02 4.50 13.00
CA GLY A 55 5.26 5.71 12.72
C GLY A 55 5.57 6.31 11.35
N ARG A 56 6.86 6.45 11.03
CA ARG A 56 7.30 6.95 9.71
C ARG A 56 6.84 6.07 8.56
N PHE A 57 6.96 4.75 8.71
CA PHE A 57 6.46 3.81 7.72
C PHE A 57 4.94 3.93 7.58
N THR A 58 4.19 4.05 8.67
CA THR A 58 2.73 4.19 8.63
C THR A 58 2.31 5.45 7.88
N ASP A 59 2.92 6.60 8.18
CA ASP A 59 2.62 7.86 7.48
C ASP A 59 2.93 7.76 5.98
N PHE A 60 4.06 7.14 5.63
CA PHE A 60 4.46 6.91 4.25
C PHE A 60 3.51 5.96 3.51
N PHE A 61 3.21 4.82 4.13
CA PHE A 61 2.33 3.81 3.55
C PHE A 61 0.90 4.34 3.39
N PHE A 62 0.43 5.20 4.30
CA PHE A 62 -0.88 5.79 4.15
C PHE A 62 -0.98 6.73 2.95
N GLN A 63 0.07 7.50 2.67
CA GLN A 63 0.16 8.34 1.47
C GLN A 63 0.19 7.50 0.18
N HIS A 64 0.88 6.36 0.21
CA HIS A 64 0.87 5.39 -0.89
C HIS A 64 -0.56 4.90 -1.19
N LEU A 65 -1.27 4.40 -0.18
CA LEU A 65 -2.65 3.95 -0.32
C LEU A 65 -3.60 5.08 -0.76
N GLU A 66 -3.43 6.31 -0.24
CA GLU A 66 -4.22 7.48 -0.67
C GLU A 66 -4.01 7.80 -2.15
N MET A 67 -2.76 7.72 -2.63
CA MET A 67 -2.44 7.93 -4.04
C MET A 67 -3.12 6.88 -4.92
N GLU A 68 -3.09 5.60 -4.53
CA GLU A 68 -3.79 4.53 -5.26
C GLU A 68 -5.30 4.69 -5.23
N GLU A 69 -5.87 5.06 -4.10
CA GLU A 69 -7.30 5.38 -3.98
C GLU A 69 -7.70 6.53 -4.92
N GLU A 70 -6.82 7.51 -5.12
CA GLU A 70 -7.04 8.65 -6.00
C GLU A 70 -6.92 8.30 -7.49
N ILE A 71 -5.93 7.49 -7.89
CA ILE A 71 -5.64 7.26 -9.32
C ILE A 71 -5.86 5.82 -9.77
N LEU A 72 -5.55 4.81 -8.96
CA LEU A 72 -5.66 3.40 -9.35
C LEU A 72 -7.10 2.91 -9.30
N LEU A 73 -7.83 3.17 -8.21
CA LEU A 73 -9.21 2.68 -8.07
C LEU A 73 -10.14 3.22 -9.18
N PRO A 74 -10.15 4.52 -9.52
CA PRO A 74 -10.96 5.01 -10.62
C PRO A 74 -10.55 4.41 -11.96
N THR A 75 -9.25 4.21 -12.20
CA THR A 75 -8.76 3.55 -13.41
C THR A 75 -9.25 2.12 -13.49
N LEU A 76 -9.14 1.32 -12.41
CA LEU A 76 -9.60 -0.08 -12.38
C LEU A 76 -11.08 -0.22 -12.72
N ARG A 77 -11.93 0.67 -12.19
CA ARG A 77 -13.37 0.71 -12.49
C ARG A 77 -13.65 0.90 -13.97
N GLY A 78 -12.79 1.62 -14.69
CA GLY A 78 -12.93 1.89 -16.12
C GLY A 78 -12.33 0.84 -17.06
N VAL A 79 -11.62 -0.19 -16.56
CA VAL A 79 -10.86 -1.10 -17.44
C VAL A 79 -11.74 -2.13 -18.16
N ASP A 80 -12.66 -2.79 -17.46
CA ASP A 80 -13.55 -3.82 -18.02
C ASP A 80 -14.79 -4.04 -17.13
N ALA A 81 -15.65 -5.01 -17.51
CA ALA A 81 -16.88 -5.35 -16.80
C ALA A 81 -16.71 -5.86 -15.34
N TRP A 82 -15.48 -6.17 -14.91
CA TRP A 82 -15.11 -6.59 -13.56
C TRP A 82 -14.34 -5.50 -12.80
N GLY A 83 -14.21 -4.31 -13.38
CA GLY A 83 -13.45 -3.19 -12.83
C GLY A 83 -13.90 -2.78 -11.42
N ASP A 84 -15.21 -2.67 -11.21
CA ASP A 84 -15.80 -2.30 -9.92
C ASP A 84 -15.44 -3.30 -8.82
N ALA A 85 -15.63 -4.60 -9.08
CA ALA A 85 -15.33 -5.65 -8.11
C ALA A 85 -13.84 -5.71 -7.74
N ARG A 86 -12.93 -5.42 -8.69
CA ARG A 86 -11.49 -5.33 -8.40
C ARG A 86 -11.16 -4.11 -7.56
N ALA A 87 -11.75 -2.95 -7.87
CA ALA A 87 -11.52 -1.74 -7.11
C ALA A 87 -12.06 -1.83 -5.68
N GLU A 88 -13.22 -2.49 -5.49
CA GLU A 88 -13.78 -2.75 -4.16
C GLU A 88 -12.87 -3.66 -3.33
N ARG A 89 -12.36 -4.75 -3.91
CA ARG A 89 -11.44 -5.66 -3.21
C ARG A 89 -10.17 -4.94 -2.74
N VAL A 90 -9.53 -4.15 -3.63
CA VAL A 90 -8.33 -3.38 -3.28
C VAL A 90 -8.64 -2.39 -2.17
N LEU A 91 -9.79 -1.70 -2.23
CA LEU A 91 -10.19 -0.78 -1.16
C LEU A 91 -10.41 -1.49 0.19
N GLU A 92 -10.99 -2.69 0.20
CA GLU A 92 -11.14 -3.51 1.41
C GLU A 92 -9.78 -3.88 2.00
N GLU A 93 -8.85 -4.33 1.16
CA GLU A 93 -7.47 -4.65 1.54
C GLU A 93 -6.77 -3.42 2.15
N HIS A 94 -6.93 -2.23 1.57
CA HIS A 94 -6.38 -0.97 2.10
C HIS A 94 -6.92 -0.64 3.49
N LEU A 95 -8.24 -0.81 3.71
CA LEU A 95 -8.87 -0.54 5.01
C LEU A 95 -8.33 -1.47 6.09
N GLU A 96 -8.14 -2.76 5.77
CA GLU A 96 -7.55 -3.74 6.68
C GLU A 96 -6.09 -3.38 7.02
N GLN A 97 -5.29 -2.99 6.03
CA GLN A 97 -3.90 -2.57 6.25
C GLN A 97 -3.79 -1.32 7.13
N ARG A 98 -4.66 -0.32 6.91
CA ARG A 98 -4.75 0.87 7.78
C ARG A 98 -5.07 0.51 9.22
N GLN A 99 -6.03 -0.40 9.41
CA GLN A 99 -6.39 -0.89 10.72
C GLN A 99 -5.20 -1.59 11.40
N MET A 100 -4.53 -2.52 10.71
CA MET A 100 -3.40 -3.27 11.27
C MET A 100 -2.24 -2.35 11.72
N LEU A 101 -1.90 -1.33 10.92
CA LEU A 101 -0.85 -0.37 11.26
C LEU A 101 -1.24 0.53 12.43
N THR A 102 -2.50 0.98 12.46
CA THR A 102 -3.02 1.79 13.58
C THR A 102 -2.97 1.00 14.88
N GLU A 103 -3.45 -0.26 14.87
CA GLU A 103 -3.42 -1.14 16.04
C GLU A 103 -1.99 -1.42 16.51
N LEU A 104 -1.04 -1.63 15.58
CA LEU A 104 0.37 -1.79 15.89
C LEU A 104 0.95 -0.57 16.64
N LEU A 105 0.67 0.64 16.16
CA LEU A 105 1.14 1.88 16.81
C LEU A 105 0.54 2.06 18.20
N GLU A 106 -0.76 1.78 18.36
CA GLU A 106 -1.42 1.79 19.67
C GLU A 106 -0.79 0.77 20.63
N ASP A 107 -0.49 -0.45 20.16
CA ASP A 107 0.11 -1.51 20.96
C ASP A 107 1.53 -1.14 21.44
N LEU A 108 2.33 -0.51 20.55
CA LEU A 108 3.66 0.01 20.85
C LEU A 108 3.61 1.11 21.91
N ASP A 109 2.59 1.97 21.88
CA ASP A 109 2.40 3.06 22.86
C ASP A 109 1.87 2.55 24.20
N ARG A 110 0.95 1.58 24.20
CA ARG A 110 0.33 1.03 25.43
C ARG A 110 1.23 0.09 26.21
N THR A 111 2.09 -0.67 25.51
CA THR A 111 2.90 -1.73 26.12
C THR A 111 4.38 -1.69 25.68
N PRO A 112 5.09 -0.56 25.89
CA PRO A 112 6.47 -0.41 25.44
C PRO A 112 7.43 -1.45 26.03
N GLU A 113 7.10 -2.03 27.19
CA GLU A 113 7.85 -3.12 27.82
C GLU A 113 7.82 -4.44 27.03
N ARG A 114 6.90 -4.59 26.07
CA ARG A 114 6.73 -5.80 25.25
C ARG A 114 7.45 -5.72 23.91
N LEU A 115 8.57 -4.99 23.85
CA LEU A 115 9.31 -4.68 22.63
C LEU A 115 9.59 -5.90 21.72
N THR A 116 10.03 -7.03 22.27
CA THR A 116 10.28 -8.25 21.49
C THR A 116 9.02 -8.84 20.85
N ARG A 117 7.85 -8.71 21.51
CA ARG A 117 6.56 -9.11 20.92
C ARG A 117 6.21 -8.19 19.76
N HIS A 118 6.30 -6.88 19.97
CA HIS A 118 6.01 -5.88 18.95
C HIS A 118 6.91 -6.05 17.72
N ALA A 119 8.20 -6.28 17.93
CA ALA A 119 9.12 -6.54 16.84
C ALA A 119 8.74 -7.76 15.98
N ARG A 120 8.23 -8.85 16.58
CA ARG A 120 7.71 -9.99 15.81
C ARG A 120 6.46 -9.62 15.02
N HIS A 121 5.57 -8.81 15.61
CA HIS A 121 4.36 -8.35 14.93
C HIS A 121 4.72 -7.47 13.72
N VAL A 122 5.68 -6.56 13.88
CA VAL A 122 6.19 -5.72 12.77
C VAL A 122 6.76 -6.57 11.63
N LEU A 123 7.55 -7.60 11.94
CA LEU A 123 8.11 -8.47 10.90
C LEU A 123 7.03 -9.24 10.13
N TRP A 124 6.03 -9.75 10.85
CA TRP A 124 4.89 -10.42 10.23
C TRP A 124 4.08 -9.47 9.33
N LEU A 125 3.81 -8.24 9.80
CA LEU A 125 3.09 -7.24 9.01
C LEU A 125 3.88 -6.83 7.77
N ALA A 126 5.21 -6.73 7.89
CA ALA A 126 6.08 -6.48 6.74
C ALA A 126 6.01 -7.62 5.71
N ASP A 127 6.03 -8.89 6.15
CA ASP A 127 5.84 -10.02 5.23
C ASP A 127 4.47 -9.97 4.53
N ALA A 128 3.42 -9.56 5.25
CA ALA A 128 2.06 -9.45 4.69
C ALA A 128 1.97 -8.34 3.63
N ILE A 129 2.47 -7.14 3.92
CA ILE A 129 2.47 -5.99 2.98
C ILE A 129 3.31 -6.32 1.73
N GLU A 130 4.44 -7.01 1.89
CA GLU A 130 5.27 -7.39 0.75
C GLU A 130 4.61 -8.44 -0.15
N ALA A 131 3.92 -9.41 0.45
CA ALA A 131 3.14 -10.40 -0.28
C ALA A 131 1.95 -9.78 -1.02
N ASP A 132 1.31 -8.78 -0.41
CA ASP A 132 0.20 -8.04 -1.00
C ASP A 132 0.64 -7.23 -2.22
N MET A 133 1.69 -6.40 -2.09
CA MET A 133 2.26 -5.67 -3.23
C MET A 133 2.65 -6.61 -4.39
N LEU A 134 3.20 -7.79 -4.09
CA LEU A 134 3.52 -8.77 -5.13
C LEU A 134 2.26 -9.28 -5.83
N HIS A 135 1.21 -9.59 -5.07
CA HIS A 135 -0.06 -10.02 -5.63
C HIS A 135 -0.68 -8.95 -6.52
N GLU A 136 -0.65 -7.69 -6.09
CA GLU A 136 -1.15 -6.56 -6.88
C GLU A 136 -0.35 -6.38 -8.18
N GLU A 137 0.98 -6.46 -8.11
CA GLU A 137 1.91 -6.40 -9.25
C GLU A 137 1.61 -7.46 -10.31
N GLU A 138 1.28 -8.67 -9.87
CA GLU A 138 0.93 -9.80 -10.74
C GLU A 138 -0.51 -9.74 -11.26
N SER A 139 -1.39 -8.98 -10.61
CA SER A 139 -2.83 -8.94 -10.90
C SER A 139 -3.28 -7.57 -11.44
N VAL A 140 -3.66 -6.65 -10.56
CA VAL A 140 -4.31 -5.38 -10.88
C VAL A 140 -3.34 -4.37 -11.50
N LEU A 141 -2.04 -4.54 -11.29
CA LEU A 141 -0.98 -3.74 -11.90
C LEU A 141 -0.29 -4.45 -13.06
N SER A 142 -0.82 -5.59 -13.53
CA SER A 142 -0.25 -6.29 -14.68
C SER A 142 -0.38 -5.45 -15.95
N GLU A 143 0.64 -5.48 -16.82
CA GLU A 143 0.62 -4.77 -18.11
C GLU A 143 -0.56 -5.20 -18.99
N LYS A 144 -1.01 -6.45 -18.85
CA LYS A 144 -2.18 -6.97 -19.57
C LYS A 144 -3.47 -6.25 -19.19
N LEU A 145 -3.59 -5.81 -17.93
CA LEU A 145 -4.78 -5.13 -17.44
C LEU A 145 -4.65 -3.61 -17.57
N LEU A 146 -3.52 -3.03 -17.18
CA LEU A 146 -3.29 -1.59 -17.24
C LEU A 146 -2.40 -1.21 -18.42
N HIS A 147 -3.02 -1.14 -19.60
CA HIS A 147 -2.44 -0.60 -20.82
C HIS A 147 -3.42 0.35 -21.52
N ASP A 148 -2.90 1.20 -22.38
CA ASP A 148 -3.65 2.35 -22.92
C ASP A 148 -4.68 1.94 -23.98
N ASP A 149 -4.55 0.75 -24.58
CA ASP A 149 -5.41 0.28 -25.68
C ASP A 149 -6.81 -0.21 -25.21
N LEU A 150 -7.05 -0.37 -23.90
CA LEU A 150 -8.36 -0.78 -23.36
C LEU A 150 -9.36 0.37 -23.20
N VAL A 151 -8.93 1.63 -23.31
CA VAL A 151 -9.79 2.82 -23.09
C VAL A 151 -10.65 3.13 -24.33
N ASN A 152 -11.21 2.10 -24.97
CA ASN A 152 -12.02 2.24 -26.18
C ASN A 152 -13.33 1.44 -26.08
N VAL A 153 -14.10 1.71 -25.02
CA VAL A 153 -15.50 1.26 -24.92
C VAL A 153 -16.41 2.45 -24.64
N ASP A 154 -16.35 3.46 -25.50
CA ASP A 154 -17.45 4.41 -25.67
C ASP A 154 -17.34 5.12 -27.03
N SER A 155 -17.73 4.41 -28.09
CA SER A 155 -18.22 4.99 -29.35
C SER A 155 -18.81 3.91 -30.26
N MET A 156 -19.97 3.36 -29.89
CA MET A 156 -20.97 2.92 -30.88
C MET A 156 -22.37 3.25 -30.37
N GLY A 157 -22.70 4.54 -30.48
CA GLY A 157 -24.07 4.99 -30.67
C GLY A 157 -24.44 4.83 -32.15
N GLY A 158 -25.55 4.13 -32.40
CA GLY A 158 -26.17 3.92 -33.70
C GLY A 158 -27.44 3.09 -33.56
#